data_AF-A0A2E1GT38-F1
#
_entry.id   AF-A0A2E1GT38-F1
#
_cell.length_a   1.000
_cell.length_b   1.000
_cell.length_c   1.000
_cell.angle_alpha   90.00
_cell.angle_beta   90.00
_cell.angle_gamma   90.00
#
_symmetry.space_group_name_H-M   'P 1'
#
loop_
_entity.id
_entity.type
_entity.pdbx_description
1 polymer ?
#
loop_
_entity_poly.entity_id
_entity_poly.type
_entity_poly.pdbx_seq_one_letter_code
_entity_poly.pdbx_strand_id
1 'polypeptide(L)'
;MSEENKEVATPPSNNNEIELLKESVKKLEAKNYELIGKLKNQKEEKSVPDDYESLLAFKQKREQEDLEKAGKYEESKQALEQQYRDRSAEDKKRIEILEARNKELELITPALQALTEITHDPELVLNNLVPKEKIQIKDGVPVVVDGYEQLPVQEFVKNKLEKEKPYLLKNKTISGGGAPVARPTNDNFSEEMLKPFLKETESLVEQRQIYLKDKELWQKLRDVAKSR
;
A
#
# COMPACT_ATOMS: atom_id res chain seq x y z
N MET A 1 68.56 57.79 -45.18
CA MET A 1 67.76 56.71 -45.81
C MET A 1 67.94 55.45 -44.97
N SER A 2 66.86 54.67 -44.83
CA SER A 2 66.76 53.33 -44.23
C SER A 2 66.29 53.26 -42.76
N GLU A 3 64.97 53.43 -42.63
CA GLU A 3 64.00 52.44 -42.11
C GLU A 3 64.32 51.66 -40.82
N GLU A 4 63.66 52.12 -39.76
CA GLU A 4 62.74 51.38 -38.88
C GLU A 4 62.67 49.84 -39.00
N ASN A 5 63.04 49.16 -37.91
CA ASN A 5 62.29 48.01 -37.41
C ASN A 5 62.55 47.88 -35.90
N LYS A 6 61.62 48.35 -35.05
CA LYS A 6 61.67 48.16 -33.59
C LYS A 6 60.73 47.04 -33.21
N GLU A 7 61.32 45.92 -32.81
CA GLU A 7 60.64 44.77 -32.22
C GLU A 7 59.83 45.18 -30.98
N VAL A 8 58.62 44.63 -30.89
CA VAL A 8 57.68 44.78 -29.78
C VAL A 8 58.12 43.89 -28.63
N ALA A 9 58.46 44.48 -27.48
CA ALA A 9 58.72 43.74 -26.24
C ALA A 9 57.50 43.83 -25.30
N THR A 10 56.97 42.67 -24.93
CA THR A 10 55.88 42.46 -23.95
C THR A 10 56.31 42.82 -22.52
N PRO A 11 55.41 43.35 -21.66
CA PRO A 11 55.73 43.62 -20.27
C PRO A 11 55.86 42.32 -19.44
N PRO A 12 56.73 42.30 -18.41
CA PRO A 12 57.08 41.10 -17.66
C PRO A 12 55.95 40.62 -16.73
N SER A 13 55.80 39.30 -16.64
CA SER A 13 54.85 38.60 -15.78
C SER A 13 55.32 38.63 -14.31
N ASN A 14 54.59 39.34 -13.44
CA ASN A 14 54.78 39.27 -11.99
C ASN A 14 54.20 37.95 -11.44
N ASN A 15 54.85 36.83 -11.75
CA ASN A 15 54.42 35.48 -11.36
C ASN A 15 54.27 35.31 -9.84
N ASN A 16 55.06 36.04 -9.04
CA ASN A 16 55.02 35.95 -7.58
C ASN A 16 53.72 36.50 -6.98
N GLU A 17 53.16 37.59 -7.53
CA GLU A 17 51.86 38.13 -7.07
C GLU A 17 50.72 37.18 -7.45
N ILE A 18 50.82 36.54 -8.61
CA ILE A 18 49.84 35.55 -9.07
C ILE A 18 49.85 34.31 -8.17
N GLU A 19 51.02 33.86 -7.70
CA GLU A 19 51.13 32.74 -6.76
C GLU A 19 50.57 33.08 -5.37
N LEU A 20 50.89 34.27 -4.84
CA LEU A 20 50.35 34.75 -3.56
C LEU A 20 48.82 34.90 -3.61
N LEU A 21 48.28 35.41 -4.72
CA LEU A 21 46.83 35.51 -4.92
C LEU A 21 46.18 34.13 -4.97
N LYS A 22 46.77 33.15 -5.69
CA LYS A 22 46.27 31.77 -5.73
C LYS A 22 46.26 31.12 -4.34
N GLU A 23 47.29 31.34 -3.53
CA GLU A 23 47.31 30.86 -2.15
C GLU A 23 46.23 31.52 -1.27
N SER A 24 45.99 32.82 -1.45
CA SER A 24 44.94 33.54 -0.72
C SER A 24 43.54 33.03 -1.08
N VAL A 25 43.29 32.76 -2.37
CA VAL A 25 42.03 32.21 -2.87
C VAL A 25 41.82 30.82 -2.29
N LYS A 26 42.85 29.96 -2.30
CA LYS A 26 42.76 28.62 -1.70
C LYS A 26 42.48 28.67 -0.19
N LYS A 27 43.07 29.63 0.55
CA LYS A 27 42.79 29.85 1.98
C LYS A 27 41.36 30.35 2.21
N LEU A 28 40.86 31.24 1.35
CA LEU A 28 39.50 31.75 1.42
C LEU A 28 38.48 30.66 1.08
N GLU A 29 38.72 29.86 0.04
CA GLU A 29 37.90 28.71 -0.33
C GLU A 29 37.85 27.67 0.78
N ALA A 30 38.98 27.36 1.42
CA ALA A 30 39.02 26.46 2.57
C ALA A 30 38.19 26.99 3.75
N LYS A 31 38.34 28.29 4.08
CA LYS A 31 37.53 28.94 5.13
C LYS A 31 36.04 28.97 4.77
N ASN A 32 35.72 29.21 3.51
CA ASN A 32 34.34 29.23 3.03
C ASN A 32 33.71 27.83 3.10
N TYR A 33 34.46 26.79 2.74
CA TYR A 33 34.05 25.41 2.89
C TYR A 33 33.82 25.03 4.37
N GLU A 34 34.70 25.47 5.27
CA GLU A 34 34.55 25.28 6.71
C GLU A 34 33.32 26.01 7.27
N LEU A 35 33.07 27.26 6.84
CA LEU A 35 31.90 28.05 7.23
C LEU A 35 30.60 27.43 6.72
N ILE A 36 30.58 26.96 5.47
CA ILE A 36 29.43 26.24 4.90
C ILE A 36 29.19 24.94 5.65
N GLY A 37 30.25 24.22 6.04
CA GLY A 37 30.15 23.03 6.89
C GLY A 37 29.53 23.34 8.25
N LYS A 38 30.02 24.38 8.94
CA LYS A 38 29.47 24.85 10.23
C LYS A 38 28.00 25.27 10.11
N LEU A 39 27.62 25.97 9.05
CA LEU A 39 26.24 26.38 8.80
C LEU A 39 25.32 25.19 8.47
N LYS A 40 25.82 24.15 7.80
CA LYS A 40 25.07 22.91 7.58
C LYS A 40 24.84 22.18 8.91
N ASN A 41 25.88 22.06 9.74
CA ASN A 41 25.78 21.42 11.05
C ASN A 41 24.81 22.16 11.99
N GLN A 42 24.82 23.50 11.99
CA GLN A 42 23.83 24.31 12.74
C GLN A 42 22.39 24.17 12.22
N LYS A 43 22.19 23.92 10.92
CA LYS A 43 20.85 23.65 10.36
C LYS A 43 20.32 22.26 10.72
N GLU A 44 21.21 21.33 11.08
CA GLU A 44 20.87 19.98 11.52
C GLU A 44 20.53 19.92 13.03
N GLU A 45 20.91 20.93 13.82
CA GLU A 45 20.38 21.18 15.17
C GLU A 45 18.92 21.72 15.11
N LYS A 46 18.02 20.94 14.52
CA LYS A 46 16.56 21.03 14.76
C LYS A 46 16.13 20.17 15.95
N SER A 47 17.05 19.92 16.87
CA SER A 47 16.71 19.36 18.16
C SER A 47 16.02 20.47 18.94
N VAL A 48 14.70 20.35 19.13
CA VAL A 48 14.04 21.07 20.22
C VAL A 48 14.86 20.75 21.48
N PRO A 49 15.36 21.75 22.24
CA PRO A 49 16.17 21.47 23.42
C PRO A 49 15.46 20.46 24.32
N ASP A 50 16.19 19.47 24.85
CA ASP A 50 15.61 18.42 25.71
C ASP A 50 14.84 19.01 26.92
N ASP A 51 15.23 20.23 27.32
CA ASP A 51 14.63 21.02 28.40
C ASP A 51 13.46 21.92 27.97
N TYR A 52 12.94 21.83 26.75
CA TYR A 52 11.87 22.72 26.29
C TYR A 52 10.61 22.64 27.17
N GLU A 53 10.17 21.44 27.52
CA GLU A 53 9.01 21.22 28.39
C GLU A 53 9.26 21.75 29.82
N SER A 54 10.48 21.57 30.34
CA SER A 54 10.84 22.05 31.68
C SER A 54 10.92 23.59 31.74
N LEU A 55 11.44 24.22 30.68
CA LEU A 55 11.46 25.68 30.54
C LEU A 55 10.06 26.28 30.37
N LEU A 56 9.17 25.61 29.62
CA LEU A 56 7.79 26.02 29.45
C LEU A 56 7.03 25.97 30.79
N ALA A 57 7.18 24.87 31.54
CA ALA A 57 6.60 24.71 32.86
C ALA A 57 7.13 25.76 33.85
N PHE A 58 8.44 26.04 33.83
CA PHE A 58 9.06 27.07 34.65
C PHE A 58 8.47 28.44 34.35
N LYS A 59 8.34 28.82 33.07
CA LYS A 59 7.75 30.09 32.65
C LYS A 59 6.32 30.24 33.15
N GLN A 60 5.48 29.22 32.93
CA GLN A 60 4.08 29.22 33.34
C GLN A 60 3.94 29.41 34.86
N LYS A 61 4.75 28.68 35.64
CA LYS A 61 4.75 28.83 37.11
C LYS A 61 5.16 30.24 37.54
N ARG A 62 6.16 30.82 36.88
CA ARG A 62 6.67 32.17 37.19
C ARG A 62 5.64 33.25 36.86
N GLU A 63 4.94 33.12 35.74
CA GLU A 63 3.81 34.00 35.36
C GLU A 63 2.66 33.88 36.37
N GLN A 64 2.36 32.66 36.82
CA GLN A 64 1.35 32.42 37.85
C GLN A 64 1.73 33.10 39.18
N GLU A 65 2.96 32.92 39.65
CA GLU A 65 3.48 33.56 40.87
C GLU A 65 3.48 35.09 40.78
N ASP A 66 3.80 35.65 39.61
CA ASP A 66 3.82 37.10 39.40
C ASP A 66 2.39 37.69 39.39
N LEU A 67 1.40 36.96 38.86
CA LEU A 67 -0.03 37.34 38.93
C LEU A 67 -0.58 37.24 40.36
N GLU A 68 -0.18 36.22 41.11
CA GLU A 68 -0.53 36.05 42.53
C GLU A 68 0.07 37.18 43.39
N LYS A 69 1.33 37.56 43.15
CA LYS A 69 1.97 38.73 43.80
C LYS A 69 1.30 40.05 43.45
N ALA A 70 0.79 40.20 42.22
CA ALA A 70 0.03 41.37 41.78
C ALA A 70 -1.41 41.41 42.35
N GLY A 71 -1.82 40.42 43.16
CA GLY A 71 -3.16 40.33 43.74
C GLY A 71 -4.25 39.89 42.75
N LYS A 72 -3.87 39.46 41.54
CA LYS A 72 -4.76 39.06 40.44
C LYS A 72 -5.06 37.56 40.48
N TYR A 73 -5.42 37.04 41.66
CA TYR A 73 -5.67 35.62 41.87
C TYR A 73 -6.80 35.06 41.01
N GLU A 74 -7.88 35.83 40.82
CA GLU A 74 -9.01 35.46 39.95
C GLU A 74 -8.58 35.32 38.48
N GLU A 75 -7.80 36.27 37.94
CA GLU A 75 -7.31 36.22 36.56
C GLU A 75 -6.34 35.03 36.36
N SER A 76 -5.45 34.78 37.32
CA SER A 76 -4.52 33.65 37.32
C SER A 76 -5.25 32.30 37.31
N LYS A 77 -6.28 32.16 38.16
CA LYS A 77 -7.10 30.96 38.23
C LYS A 77 -7.89 30.72 36.94
N GLN A 78 -8.46 31.78 36.34
CA GLN A 78 -9.16 31.69 35.06
C GLN A 78 -8.21 31.33 33.91
N ALA A 79 -7.02 31.91 33.86
CA ALA A 79 -6.01 31.59 32.86
C ALA A 79 -5.55 30.14 32.96
N LEU A 80 -5.31 29.65 34.18
CA LEU A 80 -4.95 28.27 34.44
C LEU A 80 -6.08 27.30 34.06
N GLU A 81 -7.33 27.62 34.41
CA GLU A 81 -8.48 26.80 34.01
C GLU A 81 -8.64 26.73 32.49
N GLN A 82 -8.48 27.87 31.81
CA GLN A 82 -8.52 27.93 30.34
C GLN A 82 -7.42 27.07 29.73
N GLN A 83 -6.19 27.16 30.25
CA GLN A 83 -5.07 26.33 29.82
C GLN A 83 -5.36 24.83 29.99
N TYR A 84 -5.94 24.41 31.12
CA TYR A 84 -6.34 23.01 31.33
C TYR A 84 -7.44 22.56 30.36
N ARG A 85 -8.41 23.43 30.05
CA ARG A 85 -9.46 23.13 29.07
C ARG A 85 -8.88 22.98 27.67
N ASP A 86 -8.02 23.90 27.25
CA ASP A 86 -7.40 23.89 25.93
C ASP A 86 -6.50 22.66 25.77
N ARG A 87 -5.65 22.36 26.77
CA ARG A 87 -4.82 21.15 26.78
C ARG A 87 -5.65 19.88 26.75
N SER A 88 -6.73 19.81 27.55
CA SER A 88 -7.63 18.65 27.52
C SER A 88 -8.31 18.47 26.15
N ALA A 89 -8.66 19.57 25.49
CA ALA A 89 -9.24 19.51 24.14
C ALA A 89 -8.21 19.06 23.09
N GLU A 90 -6.97 19.53 23.18
CA GLU A 90 -5.87 19.08 22.32
C GLU A 90 -5.52 17.61 22.54
N ASP A 91 -5.41 17.18 23.79
CA ASP A 91 -5.13 15.79 24.15
C ASP A 91 -6.24 14.86 23.64
N LYS A 92 -7.52 15.26 23.77
CA LYS A 92 -8.64 14.49 23.19
C LYS A 92 -8.53 14.33 21.68
N LYS A 93 -8.22 15.41 20.95
CA LYS A 93 -8.00 15.34 19.48
C LYS A 93 -6.83 14.43 19.14
N ARG A 94 -5.74 14.50 19.91
CA ARG A 94 -4.56 13.66 19.70
C ARG A 94 -4.86 12.19 19.98
N ILE A 95 -5.61 11.89 21.03
CA ILE A 95 -6.08 10.54 21.37
C ILE A 95 -6.93 10.00 20.22
N GLU A 96 -7.90 10.76 19.72
CA GLU A 96 -8.75 10.34 18.59
C GLU A 96 -7.93 10.00 17.33
N ILE A 97 -6.94 10.84 16.98
CA ILE A 97 -6.04 10.58 15.85
C ILE A 97 -5.21 9.30 16.07
N LEU A 98 -4.68 9.12 17.28
CA LEU A 98 -3.87 7.95 17.62
C LEU A 98 -4.71 6.67 17.64
N GLU A 99 -5.93 6.71 18.17
CA GLU A 99 -6.87 5.60 18.15
C GLU A 99 -7.25 5.21 16.72
N ALA A 100 -7.53 6.19 15.86
CA ALA A 100 -7.79 5.95 14.44
C ALA A 100 -6.59 5.28 13.74
N ARG A 101 -5.36 5.76 14.02
CA ARG A 101 -4.14 5.18 13.48
C ARG A 101 -3.86 3.77 14.00
N ASN A 102 -4.10 3.51 15.28
CA ASN A 102 -3.96 2.16 15.86
C ASN A 102 -4.96 1.21 15.21
N LYS A 103 -6.22 1.62 15.05
CA LYS A 103 -7.24 0.84 14.35
C LYS A 103 -6.80 0.51 12.91
N GLU A 104 -6.18 1.46 12.22
CA GLU A 104 -5.65 1.25 10.87
C GLU A 104 -4.48 0.24 10.83
N LEU A 105 -3.54 0.36 11.76
CA LEU A 105 -2.38 -0.53 11.83
C LEU A 105 -2.76 -1.95 12.26
N GLU A 106 -3.66 -2.09 13.23
CA GLU A 106 -4.04 -3.39 13.78
C GLU A 106 -5.07 -4.12 12.90
N LEU A 107 -6.09 -3.43 12.38
CA LEU A 107 -7.20 -4.11 11.68
C LEU A 107 -7.11 -3.98 10.17
N ILE A 108 -6.85 -2.77 9.66
CA ILE A 108 -6.95 -2.45 8.23
C ILE A 108 -5.73 -2.99 7.47
N THR A 109 -4.52 -2.82 8.01
CA THR A 109 -3.29 -3.23 7.33
C THR A 109 -3.21 -4.74 7.13
N PRO A 110 -3.48 -5.59 8.15
CA PRO A 110 -3.52 -7.05 7.94
C PRO A 110 -4.65 -7.47 7.00
N ALA A 111 -5.81 -6.80 7.05
CA ALA A 111 -6.89 -7.06 6.11
C ALA A 111 -6.49 -6.72 4.66
N LEU A 112 -5.82 -5.59 4.43
CA LEU A 112 -5.29 -5.23 3.10
C LEU A 112 -4.29 -6.27 2.60
N GLN A 113 -3.34 -6.67 3.44
CA GLN A 113 -2.36 -7.71 3.10
C GLN A 113 -3.05 -9.00 2.67
N ALA A 114 -4.02 -9.47 3.47
CA ALA A 114 -4.80 -10.65 3.14
C ALA A 114 -5.57 -10.50 1.81
N LEU A 115 -6.11 -9.32 1.51
CA LEU A 115 -6.83 -9.06 0.26
C LEU A 115 -5.92 -8.95 -0.96
N THR A 116 -4.66 -8.53 -0.79
CA THR A 116 -3.71 -8.42 -1.90
C THR A 116 -3.46 -9.76 -2.59
N GLU A 117 -3.60 -10.88 -1.87
CA GLU A 117 -3.39 -12.22 -2.43
C GLU A 117 -4.49 -12.62 -3.43
N ILE A 118 -5.71 -12.14 -3.23
CA ILE A 118 -6.89 -12.57 -3.98
C ILE A 118 -7.46 -11.52 -4.94
N THR A 119 -7.18 -10.23 -4.70
CA THR A 119 -7.79 -9.12 -5.44
C THR A 119 -6.76 -8.27 -6.17
N HIS A 120 -7.14 -7.73 -7.34
CA HIS A 120 -6.32 -6.79 -8.11
C HIS A 120 -6.16 -5.46 -7.39
N ASP A 121 -7.27 -4.91 -6.87
CA ASP A 121 -7.31 -3.62 -6.15
C ASP A 121 -7.82 -3.81 -4.72
N PRO A 122 -6.94 -4.17 -3.76
CA PRO A 122 -7.33 -4.50 -2.39
C PRO A 122 -7.92 -3.32 -1.62
N GLU A 123 -7.43 -2.10 -1.85
CA GLU A 123 -7.96 -0.89 -1.20
C GLU A 123 -9.39 -0.57 -1.64
N LEU A 124 -9.65 -0.65 -2.95
CA LEU A 124 -10.99 -0.43 -3.51
C LEU A 124 -11.99 -1.42 -2.91
N VAL A 125 -11.58 -2.68 -2.82
CA VAL A 125 -12.41 -3.77 -2.29
C VAL A 125 -12.67 -3.59 -0.80
N LEU A 126 -11.63 -3.29 -0.01
CA LEU A 126 -11.78 -3.08 1.42
C LEU A 126 -12.68 -1.88 1.74
N ASN A 127 -12.54 -0.77 1.00
CA ASN A 127 -13.31 0.45 1.24
C ASN A 127 -14.80 0.32 0.87
N ASN A 128 -15.13 -0.52 -0.12
CA ASN A 128 -16.50 -0.59 -0.65
C ASN A 128 -17.29 -1.84 -0.23
N LEU A 129 -16.61 -2.97 0.04
CA LEU A 129 -17.28 -4.27 0.23
C LEU A 129 -17.17 -4.82 1.64
N VAL A 130 -16.13 -4.41 2.37
CA VAL A 130 -15.83 -4.92 3.73
C VAL A 130 -16.24 -3.89 4.77
N PRO A 131 -17.17 -4.22 5.68
CA PRO A 131 -17.51 -3.34 6.79
C PRO A 131 -16.34 -3.27 7.79
N LYS A 132 -15.56 -2.19 7.74
CA LYS A 132 -14.35 -2.00 8.58
C LYS A 132 -14.60 -2.10 10.08
N GLU A 133 -15.80 -1.75 10.53
CA GLU A 133 -16.21 -1.84 11.94
C GLU A 133 -16.43 -3.27 12.43
N LYS A 134 -16.68 -4.20 11.51
CA LYS A 134 -16.91 -5.62 11.81
C LYS A 134 -15.63 -6.47 11.69
N ILE A 135 -14.50 -5.86 11.32
CA ILE A 135 -13.22 -6.56 11.23
C ILE A 135 -12.66 -6.75 12.64
N GLN A 136 -12.27 -7.97 12.96
CA GLN A 136 -11.57 -8.32 14.20
C GLN A 136 -10.35 -9.18 13.84
N ILE A 137 -9.30 -9.11 14.66
CA ILE A 137 -8.20 -10.07 14.58
C ILE A 137 -8.56 -11.27 15.46
N LYS A 138 -8.55 -12.47 14.87
CA LYS A 138 -8.63 -13.73 15.60
C LYS A 138 -7.45 -14.60 15.21
N ASP A 139 -6.67 -15.01 16.21
CA ASP A 139 -5.47 -15.84 16.02
C ASP A 139 -4.50 -15.27 14.97
N GLY A 140 -4.37 -13.94 14.92
CA GLY A 140 -3.51 -13.23 13.97
C GLY A 140 -4.09 -13.07 12.55
N VAL A 141 -5.30 -13.59 12.29
CA VAL A 141 -5.98 -13.49 10.99
C VAL A 141 -7.12 -12.46 11.06
N PRO A 142 -7.24 -11.56 10.07
CA PRO A 142 -8.37 -10.63 9.99
C PRO A 142 -9.65 -11.37 9.57
N VAL A 143 -10.67 -11.29 10.43
CA VAL A 143 -11.97 -11.96 10.30
C VAL A 143 -13.09 -10.92 10.32
N VAL A 144 -14.06 -11.04 9.43
CA VAL A 144 -15.30 -10.24 9.44
C VAL A 144 -16.32 -10.97 10.31
N VAL A 145 -16.81 -10.28 11.34
CA VAL A 145 -17.83 -10.81 12.26
C VAL A 145 -19.18 -10.18 11.94
N ASP A 146 -20.11 -10.96 11.39
CA ASP A 146 -21.47 -10.53 11.11
C ASP A 146 -22.50 -11.39 11.86
N GLY A 147 -22.90 -10.90 13.04
CA GLY A 147 -23.77 -11.67 13.94
C GLY A 147 -23.10 -12.96 14.40
N TYR A 148 -23.61 -14.11 13.96
CA TYR A 148 -23.07 -15.44 14.27
C TYR A 148 -22.05 -15.93 13.22
N GLU A 149 -22.01 -15.30 12.04
CA GLU A 149 -21.07 -15.69 10.98
C GLU A 149 -19.73 -15.00 11.19
N GLN A 150 -18.66 -15.79 11.10
CA GLN A 150 -17.29 -15.32 11.20
C GLN A 150 -16.52 -15.90 10.03
N LEU A 151 -16.20 -15.04 9.07
CA LEU A 151 -15.48 -15.45 7.87
C LEU A 151 -14.17 -14.68 7.78
N PRO A 152 -13.04 -15.34 7.44
CA PRO A 152 -11.82 -14.65 7.08
C PRO A 152 -12.11 -13.58 6.03
N VAL A 153 -11.45 -12.42 6.12
CA VAL A 153 -11.67 -11.31 5.19
C VAL A 153 -11.49 -11.75 3.73
N GLN A 154 -10.56 -12.66 3.47
CA GLN A 154 -10.33 -13.25 2.15
C GLN A 154 -11.56 -14.00 1.61
N GLU A 155 -12.13 -14.90 2.41
CA GLU A 155 -13.28 -15.71 2.00
C GLU A 155 -14.54 -14.86 1.85
N PHE A 156 -14.76 -13.93 2.79
CA PHE A 156 -15.88 -13.00 2.73
C PHE A 156 -15.86 -12.18 1.43
N VAL A 157 -14.70 -11.62 1.08
CA VAL A 157 -14.53 -10.84 -0.15
C VAL A 157 -14.64 -11.71 -1.39
N LYS A 158 -14.02 -12.89 -1.39
CA LYS A 158 -14.08 -13.82 -2.52
C LYS A 158 -15.53 -14.18 -2.86
N ASN A 159 -16.32 -14.56 -1.85
CA ASN A 159 -17.73 -14.94 -2.02
C ASN A 159 -18.60 -13.79 -2.57
N LYS A 160 -18.33 -12.54 -2.16
CA LYS A 160 -19.03 -11.36 -2.68
C LYS A 160 -18.59 -11.02 -4.11
N LEU A 161 -17.28 -10.97 -4.35
CA LEU A 161 -16.72 -10.59 -5.64
C LEU A 161 -17.03 -11.60 -6.73
N GLU A 162 -17.07 -12.90 -6.42
CA GLU A 162 -17.49 -13.93 -7.39
C GLU A 162 -18.90 -13.68 -7.94
N LYS A 163 -19.81 -13.16 -7.10
CA LYS A 163 -21.20 -12.86 -7.48
C LYS A 163 -21.35 -11.52 -8.17
N GLU A 164 -20.72 -10.47 -7.65
CA GLU A 164 -20.97 -9.09 -8.09
C GLU A 164 -19.96 -8.60 -9.13
N LYS A 165 -18.66 -8.82 -8.88
CA LYS A 165 -17.56 -8.17 -9.61
C LYS A 165 -16.37 -9.13 -9.76
N PRO A 166 -16.51 -10.21 -10.54
CA PRO A 166 -15.51 -11.27 -10.56
C PRO A 166 -14.24 -10.86 -11.31
N TYR A 167 -14.25 -9.71 -12.00
CA TYR A 167 -13.06 -9.13 -12.65
C TYR A 167 -12.08 -8.50 -11.66
N LEU A 168 -12.49 -8.25 -10.41
CA LEU A 168 -11.60 -7.74 -9.36
C LEU A 168 -10.77 -8.85 -8.70
N LEU A 169 -11.09 -10.12 -8.96
CA LEU A 169 -10.36 -11.28 -8.44
C LEU A 169 -9.18 -11.63 -9.34
N LYS A 170 -7.99 -11.79 -8.75
CA LYS A 170 -6.75 -12.19 -9.44
C LYS A 170 -6.86 -13.57 -10.07
N ASN A 171 -7.52 -14.48 -9.36
CA ASN A 171 -7.63 -15.87 -9.75
C ASN A 171 -9.06 -16.17 -10.21
N LYS A 172 -9.48 -15.61 -11.35
CA LYS A 172 -10.50 -16.33 -12.13
C LYS A 172 -9.84 -17.62 -12.58
N THR A 173 -10.41 -18.77 -12.20
CA THR A 173 -10.16 -19.99 -12.98
C THR A 173 -10.46 -19.62 -14.44
N ILE A 174 -9.47 -19.76 -15.31
CA ILE A 174 -9.58 -19.42 -16.73
C ILE A 174 -10.65 -20.35 -17.32
N SER A 175 -11.91 -19.95 -17.25
CA SER A 175 -12.98 -20.46 -18.09
C SER A 175 -12.93 -19.66 -19.39
N GLY A 176 -11.77 -19.67 -20.03
CA GLY A 176 -11.63 -19.15 -21.38
C GLY A 176 -12.34 -20.11 -22.32
N GLY A 177 -13.28 -19.61 -23.11
CA GLY A 177 -13.79 -20.27 -24.31
C GLY A 177 -12.72 -20.35 -25.40
N GLY A 178 -11.49 -20.74 -25.04
CA GLY A 178 -10.56 -21.29 -26.00
C GLY A 178 -11.22 -22.53 -26.57
N ALA A 179 -11.15 -22.68 -27.90
CA ALA A 179 -11.65 -23.88 -28.58
C ALA A 179 -11.29 -25.09 -27.73
N PRO A 180 -12.25 -25.98 -27.41
CA PRO A 180 -11.97 -27.11 -26.54
C PRO A 180 -10.73 -27.78 -27.11
N VAL A 181 -9.63 -27.77 -26.35
CA VAL A 181 -8.58 -28.74 -26.59
C VAL A 181 -9.37 -30.03 -26.56
N ALA A 182 -9.42 -30.73 -27.69
CA ALA A 182 -9.88 -32.09 -27.73
C ALA A 182 -8.91 -32.86 -26.83
N ARG A 183 -9.15 -32.78 -25.51
CA ARG A 183 -8.88 -33.89 -24.64
C ARG A 183 -9.58 -35.03 -25.36
N PRO A 184 -8.88 -36.08 -25.77
CA PRO A 184 -9.58 -37.33 -25.93
C PRO A 184 -10.21 -37.52 -24.56
N THR A 185 -11.52 -37.28 -24.48
CA THR A 185 -12.27 -37.92 -23.42
C THR A 185 -11.96 -39.38 -23.69
N ASN A 186 -11.15 -40.00 -22.84
CA ASN A 186 -11.30 -41.43 -22.62
C ASN A 186 -12.67 -41.61 -21.96
N ASP A 187 -13.73 -41.26 -22.70
CA ASP A 187 -15.04 -41.82 -22.52
C ASP A 187 -14.88 -43.26 -22.98
N ASN A 188 -14.29 -44.08 -22.10
CA ASN A 188 -14.26 -45.51 -22.25
C ASN A 188 -15.70 -45.99 -22.06
N PHE A 189 -16.52 -45.81 -23.09
CA PHE A 189 -17.80 -46.47 -23.19
C PHE A 189 -17.53 -47.98 -23.18
N SER A 190 -18.24 -48.68 -22.30
CA SER A 190 -18.16 -50.14 -22.27
C SER A 190 -18.58 -50.71 -23.63
N GLU A 191 -18.03 -51.88 -23.98
CA GLU A 191 -18.41 -52.61 -25.20
C GLU A 191 -19.94 -52.76 -25.31
N GLU A 192 -20.62 -52.97 -24.17
CA GLU A 192 -22.07 -53.12 -24.08
C GLU A 192 -22.84 -51.85 -24.44
N MET A 193 -22.32 -50.67 -24.09
CA MET A 193 -22.95 -49.40 -24.47
C MET A 193 -22.79 -49.10 -25.96
N LEU A 194 -21.78 -49.67 -26.62
CA LEU A 194 -21.53 -49.52 -28.05
C LEU A 194 -22.26 -50.56 -28.91
N LYS A 195 -22.63 -51.73 -28.34
CA LYS A 195 -23.37 -52.79 -29.05
C LYS A 195 -24.51 -52.27 -29.92
N PRO A 196 -25.40 -51.37 -29.46
CA PRO A 196 -26.51 -50.91 -30.28
C PRO A 196 -26.11 -50.16 -31.55
N PHE A 197 -24.85 -49.68 -31.64
CA PHE A 197 -24.31 -48.86 -32.72
C PHE A 197 -23.24 -49.56 -33.58
N LEU A 198 -22.78 -50.74 -33.18
CA LEU A 198 -21.81 -51.55 -33.94
C LEU A 198 -22.53 -52.31 -35.07
N LYS A 199 -21.87 -52.44 -36.23
CA LYS A 199 -22.46 -53.06 -37.44
C LYS A 199 -22.96 -54.50 -37.22
N GLU A 200 -22.35 -55.23 -36.31
CA GLU A 200 -22.68 -56.64 -36.04
C GLU A 200 -23.85 -56.80 -35.06
N THR A 201 -24.14 -55.78 -34.24
CA THR A 201 -25.12 -55.85 -33.14
C THR A 201 -26.09 -54.66 -33.13
N GLU A 202 -26.27 -53.99 -34.28
CA GLU A 202 -27.06 -52.77 -34.35
C GLU A 202 -28.53 -52.98 -33.98
N SER A 203 -29.07 -52.07 -33.16
CA SER A 203 -30.48 -52.10 -32.73
C SER A 203 -31.09 -50.71 -32.74
N LEU A 204 -31.96 -50.45 -33.72
CA LEU A 204 -32.63 -49.15 -33.87
C LEU A 204 -33.56 -48.82 -32.69
N VAL A 205 -34.10 -49.85 -32.03
CA VAL A 205 -34.98 -49.67 -30.87
C VAL A 205 -34.17 -49.15 -29.68
N GLU A 206 -33.01 -49.74 -29.40
CA GLU A 206 -32.14 -49.33 -28.31
C GLU A 206 -31.51 -47.97 -28.59
N GLN A 207 -31.08 -47.72 -29.84
CA GLN A 207 -30.64 -46.40 -30.27
C GLN A 207 -31.71 -45.32 -30.04
N ARG A 208 -32.99 -45.61 -30.36
CA ARG A 208 -34.10 -44.68 -30.13
C ARG A 208 -34.35 -44.43 -28.64
N GLN A 209 -34.25 -45.47 -27.80
CA GLN A 209 -34.39 -45.33 -26.34
C GLN A 209 -33.29 -44.44 -25.75
N ILE A 210 -32.05 -44.62 -26.20
CA ILE A 210 -30.92 -43.77 -25.79
C ILE A 210 -31.15 -42.33 -26.25
N TYR A 211 -31.55 -42.13 -27.51
CA TYR A 211 -31.83 -40.79 -28.07
C TYR A 211 -32.92 -40.03 -27.30
N LEU A 212 -33.98 -40.72 -26.87
CA LEU A 212 -35.06 -40.12 -26.10
C LEU A 212 -34.65 -39.77 -24.66
N LYS A 213 -33.70 -40.50 -24.08
CA LYS A 213 -33.19 -40.24 -22.73
C LYS A 213 -32.15 -39.13 -22.73
N ASP A 214 -31.18 -39.22 -23.64
CA ASP A 214 -30.08 -38.27 -23.74
C ASP A 214 -29.55 -38.21 -25.18
N LYS A 215 -29.83 -37.07 -25.83
CA LYS A 215 -29.44 -36.81 -27.21
C LYS A 215 -27.93 -36.63 -27.37
N GLU A 216 -27.24 -36.07 -26.37
CA GLU A 216 -25.80 -35.85 -26.42
C GLU A 216 -25.05 -37.16 -26.23
N LEU A 217 -25.49 -38.02 -25.30
CA LEU A 217 -24.95 -39.37 -25.12
C LEU A 217 -25.13 -40.22 -26.38
N TRP A 218 -26.29 -40.16 -27.03
CA TRP A 218 -26.55 -40.86 -28.28
C TRP A 218 -25.57 -40.46 -29.39
N GLN A 219 -25.28 -39.15 -29.51
CA GLN A 219 -24.31 -38.65 -30.50
C GLN A 219 -22.90 -39.18 -30.20
N LYS A 220 -22.45 -39.12 -28.94
CA LYS A 220 -21.13 -39.62 -28.53
C LYS A 220 -20.96 -41.12 -28.81
N LEU A 221 -21.95 -41.96 -28.42
CA LEU A 221 -21.90 -43.41 -28.66
C LEU A 221 -21.86 -43.75 -30.15
N ARG A 222 -22.64 -43.02 -30.97
CA ARG A 222 -22.66 -43.18 -32.42
C ARG A 222 -21.31 -42.80 -33.06
N ASP A 223 -20.70 -41.71 -32.62
CA ASP A 223 -19.44 -41.23 -33.18
C ASP A 223 -18.27 -42.14 -32.79
N VAL A 224 -18.26 -42.64 -31.55
CA VAL A 224 -17.28 -43.66 -31.10
C VAL A 224 -17.46 -44.97 -31.87
N ALA A 225 -18.69 -45.46 -32.05
CA ALA A 225 -18.95 -46.70 -32.80
C ALA A 225 -18.57 -46.60 -34.29
N LYS A 226 -18.67 -45.42 -34.91
CA LYS A 226 -18.19 -45.17 -36.29
C LYS A 226 -16.68 -45.11 -36.42
N SER A 227 -15.98 -44.79 -35.33
CA SER A 227 -14.52 -44.71 -35.30
C SER A 227 -13.83 -46.06 -35.10
N ARG A 228 -14.61 -47.12 -34.77
CA ARG A 228 -14.18 -48.51 -34.72
C ARG A 228 -14.48 -49.23 -36.04
#